data_AF-A0A4Y2UN64-F1
#
_entry.id   AF-A0A4Y2UN64-F1
#
_cell.length_a   1.000
_cell.length_b   1.000
_cell.length_c   1.000
_cell.angle_alpha   90.00
_cell.angle_beta   90.00
_cell.angle_gamma   90.00
#
_symmetry.space_group_name_H-M   'P 1'
#
loop_
_entity.id
_entity.type
_entity.pdbx_description
1 polymer ?
#
loop_
_entity_poly.entity_id
_entity_poly.type
_entity_poly.pdbx_seq_one_letter_code
_entity_poly.pdbx_strand_id
1 'polypeptide(L)' 'MDFHLFAIFTNYFEDTVNDHGRTNECMDAVSYCGAKDQLYPDKRAMGFPFDREIRAFDFKEWRLPNMIDVPIKIKHVSA' A
#
# COMPACT_ATOMS: atom_id res chain seq x y z
N MET A 1 3.03 5.63 21.63
CA MET A 1 1.94 4.71 21.23
C MET A 1 2.54 3.61 20.38
N ASP A 2 2.12 2.37 20.58
CA ASP A 2 2.61 1.20 19.83
C ASP A 2 1.84 1.06 18.51
N PHE A 3 2.54 0.76 17.43
CA PHE A 3 1.99 0.52 16.10
C PHE A 3 2.68 -0.67 15.45
N HIS A 4 2.01 -1.29 14.48
CA HIS A 4 2.62 -2.28 13.59
C HIS A 4 2.93 -1.61 12.25
N LEU A 5 4.21 -1.52 11.89
CA LEU A 5 4.62 -1.14 10.55
C LEU A 5 4.46 -2.36 9.64
N PHE A 6 3.56 -2.29 8.68
CA PHE A 6 3.28 -3.38 7.74
C PHE A 6 3.91 -3.08 6.37
N ALA A 7 4.52 -4.10 5.76
CA ALA A 7 4.99 -4.07 4.39
C ALA A 7 4.63 -5.37 3.66
N ILE A 8 4.31 -5.23 2.37
CA ILE A 8 4.00 -6.34 1.46
C ILE A 8 4.66 -6.09 0.10
N PHE A 9 5.12 -7.16 -0.53
CA PHE A 9 5.63 -7.13 -1.90
C PHE A 9 4.70 -7.92 -2.82
N THR A 10 4.21 -7.29 -3.88
CA THR A 10 3.28 -7.87 -4.85
C THR A 10 3.94 -8.01 -6.22
N ASN A 11 3.30 -8.77 -7.11
CA ASN A 11 3.79 -9.00 -8.45
C ASN A 11 3.47 -7.81 -9.36
N TYR A 12 4.49 -7.06 -9.78
CA TYR A 12 4.36 -5.90 -10.66
C TYR A 12 3.51 -6.17 -11.91
N PHE A 13 3.67 -7.33 -12.55
CA PHE A 13 2.96 -7.64 -13.79
C PHE A 13 1.45 -7.84 -13.59
N GLU A 14 1.03 -8.16 -12.36
CA GLU A 14 -0.38 -8.24 -11.97
C GLU A 14 -0.94 -6.87 -11.56
N ASP A 15 -0.09 -5.97 -11.07
CA ASP A 15 -0.48 -4.68 -10.51
C ASP A 15 -0.49 -3.56 -11.56
N THR A 16 0.47 -3.57 -12.48
CA THR A 16 0.64 -2.48 -13.45
C THR A 16 -0.54 -2.35 -14.41
N VAL A 17 -0.98 -1.12 -14.67
CA VAL A 17 -1.87 -0.78 -15.78
C VAL A 17 -1.01 -0.47 -17.01
N ASN A 18 -1.34 -1.04 -18.17
CA ASN A 18 -0.61 -0.81 -19.43
C ASN A 18 -0.90 0.59 -20.04
N ASP A 19 -1.29 1.55 -19.22
CA ASP A 19 -1.48 2.95 -19.58
C ASP A 19 -0.30 3.73 -19.01
N HIS A 20 0.62 4.14 -19.88
CA HIS A 20 1.84 4.84 -19.50
C HIS A 20 1.73 6.36 -19.63
N GLY A 21 0.53 6.88 -19.88
CA GLY A 21 0.30 8.30 -20.07
C GLY A 21 1.18 8.92 -21.16
N ARG A 22 1.22 10.25 -21.21
CA ARG A 22 2.07 10.99 -22.14
C ARG A 22 3.21 11.75 -21.46
N THR A 23 3.13 11.95 -20.15
CA THR A 23 4.03 12.84 -19.40
C THR A 23 4.18 12.38 -17.94
N ASN A 24 5.41 12.32 -17.42
CA ASN A 24 5.71 12.04 -16.01
C ASN A 24 5.56 13.27 -15.10
N GLU A 25 4.47 14.04 -15.27
CA GLU A 25 4.19 15.21 -14.45
C GLU A 25 3.33 14.84 -13.25
N CYS A 26 3.66 15.35 -12.06
CA CYS A 26 2.85 15.22 -10.84
C CYS A 26 2.60 13.77 -10.38
N MET A 27 3.66 12.99 -10.18
CA MET A 27 3.59 11.57 -9.81
C MET A 27 3.88 11.28 -8.32
N ASP A 28 4.23 12.28 -7.52
CA ASP A 28 4.68 12.07 -6.13
C ASP A 28 3.52 11.72 -5.17
N ALA A 29 2.29 12.09 -5.52
CA ALA A 29 1.10 11.94 -4.65
C ALA A 29 0.10 10.90 -5.18
N VAL A 30 0.55 9.94 -5.99
CA VAL A 30 -0.32 8.99 -6.70
C VAL A 30 -1.21 8.15 -5.78
N SER A 31 -0.77 7.85 -4.56
CA SER A 31 -1.54 7.02 -3.62
C SER A 31 -2.91 7.61 -3.24
N TYR A 32 -3.06 8.94 -3.26
CA TYR A 32 -4.33 9.60 -2.94
C TYR A 32 -4.92 10.34 -4.14
N CYS A 33 -4.09 10.91 -5.00
CA CYS A 33 -4.54 11.76 -6.09
C CYS A 33 -4.61 11.04 -7.45
N GLY A 34 -4.01 9.85 -7.56
CA GLY A 34 -3.75 9.22 -8.85
C GLY A 34 -2.71 9.97 -9.68
N ALA A 35 -2.56 9.56 -10.93
CA ALA A 35 -1.69 10.22 -11.91
C ALA A 35 -2.51 11.14 -12.80
N LYS A 36 -2.00 12.34 -13.08
CA LYS A 36 -2.70 13.35 -13.89
C LYS A 36 -2.93 12.83 -15.31
N ASP A 37 -4.18 12.88 -15.77
CA ASP A 37 -4.62 12.48 -17.12
C ASP A 37 -4.24 11.04 -17.49
N GLN A 38 -4.13 10.15 -16.50
CA GLN A 38 -3.75 8.74 -16.63
C GLN A 38 -4.69 7.85 -15.80
N LEU A 39 -4.71 6.56 -16.11
CA LEU A 39 -5.31 5.57 -15.20
C LEU A 39 -4.53 5.49 -13.89
N TYR A 40 -5.22 5.07 -12.83
CA TYR A 40 -4.58 4.81 -11.54
C TYR A 40 -3.52 3.70 -11.70
N PRO A 41 -2.28 3.90 -11.22
CA PRO A 41 -1.13 3.09 -11.63
C PRO A 41 -1.09 1.66 -11.04
N ASP A 42 -2.10 1.27 -10.25
CA ASP A 42 -2.24 -0.03 -9.61
C ASP A 42 -3.65 -0.60 -9.85
N LYS A 43 -3.74 -1.81 -10.40
CA LYS A 43 -4.99 -2.53 -10.67
C LYS A 43 -5.71 -3.00 -9.41
N ARG A 44 -5.03 -3.06 -8.27
CA ARG A 44 -5.63 -3.47 -7.00
C ARG A 44 -6.62 -2.43 -6.51
N ALA A 45 -7.59 -2.88 -5.71
CA ALA A 45 -8.49 -1.96 -5.04
C ALA A 45 -7.69 -1.05 -4.09
N MET A 46 -7.99 0.25 -4.10
CA MET A 46 -7.35 1.20 -3.18
C MET A 46 -7.56 0.76 -1.73
N GLY A 47 -6.47 0.67 -0.96
CA GLY A 47 -6.48 0.14 0.40
C GLY A 47 -6.08 -1.33 0.52
N PHE A 48 -5.85 -2.03 -0.60
CA PHE A 48 -5.27 -3.38 -0.59
C PHE A 48 -3.99 -3.45 0.27
N PRO A 49 -3.78 -4.51 1.08
CA PRO A 49 -4.62 -5.71 1.26
C PRO A 49 -5.72 -5.59 2.34
N PHE A 50 -6.00 -4.38 2.84
CA PHE A 50 -6.92 -4.13 3.95
C PHE A 50 -8.31 -3.62 3.51
N ASP A 51 -8.57 -3.56 2.21
CA ASP A 51 -9.85 -3.13 1.63
C ASP A 51 -11.00 -4.12 1.91
N ARG A 52 -10.66 -5.35 2.34
CA ARG A 52 -11.62 -6.44 2.60
C ARG A 52 -11.51 -6.96 4.02
N GLU A 53 -12.58 -7.59 4.48
CA GLU A 53 -12.62 -8.25 5.79
C GLU A 53 -11.56 -9.36 5.89
N ILE A 54 -10.73 -9.28 6.94
CA ILE A 54 -9.75 -10.30 7.30
C ILE A 54 -10.37 -11.19 8.37
N ARG A 55 -10.56 -12.48 8.07
CA ARG A 55 -11.18 -13.45 8.98
C ARG A 55 -10.21 -14.12 9.96
N ALA A 56 -8.91 -13.90 9.78
CA ALA A 56 -7.88 -14.40 10.69
C ALA A 56 -7.95 -13.68 12.03
N PHE A 57 -7.63 -14.37 13.12
CA PHE A 57 -7.69 -13.79 14.47
C PHE A 57 -6.52 -12.85 14.74
N ASP A 58 -5.33 -13.16 14.21
CA ASP A 58 -4.14 -12.33 14.36
C ASP A 58 -3.29 -12.28 13.07
N PHE A 59 -2.26 -11.44 13.10
CA PHE A 59 -1.36 -11.29 11.96
C PHE A 59 -0.57 -12.56 11.64
N LYS A 60 -0.21 -13.37 12.64
CA LYS A 60 0.59 -14.59 12.42
C LYS A 60 -0.18 -15.62 11.61
N GLU A 61 -1.49 -15.72 11.87
CA GLU A 61 -2.40 -16.57 11.10
C GLU A 61 -2.61 -16.03 9.68
N TRP A 62 -2.74 -14.71 9.52
CA TRP A 62 -2.97 -14.08 8.21
C TRP A 62 -1.71 -14.00 7.32
N ARG A 63 -0.52 -14.03 7.93
CA ARG A 63 0.75 -13.71 7.26
C ARG A 63 1.06 -14.64 6.09
N LEU A 64 1.29 -14.03 4.93
CA LEU A 64 1.89 -14.69 3.77
C LEU A 64 3.42 -14.49 3.74
N PRO A 65 4.17 -15.32 2.97
CA PRO A 65 5.64 -15.21 2.90
C PRO A 65 6.17 -13.85 2.40
N ASN A 66 5.37 -13.12 1.63
CA ASN A 66 5.68 -11.80 1.09
C ASN A 66 5.18 -10.63 1.97
N MET A 67 4.68 -10.94 3.18
CA MET A 67 4.22 -9.97 4.16
C MET A 67 5.13 -9.95 5.40
N ILE A 68 5.34 -8.77 5.94
CA ILE A 68 6.04 -8.56 7.20
C ILE A 68 5.39 -7.42 8.00
N ASP A 69 5.36 -7.60 9.32
CA ASP A 69 5.06 -6.53 10.26
C ASP A 69 6.22 -6.36 11.26
N VAL A 70 6.40 -5.13 11.74
CA VAL A 70 7.38 -4.82 12.79
C VAL A 70 6.74 -3.87 13.80
N PRO A 71 6.74 -4.20 15.11
CA PRO A 71 6.29 -3.27 16.14
C PRO A 71 7.19 -2.02 16.21
N ILE A 72 6.58 -0.84 16.13
CA ILE A 72 7.25 0.46 16.24
C ILE A 72 6.59 1.34 17.30
N LYS A 73 7.32 2.33 17.81
CA LYS A 73 6.81 3.33 18.76
C LYS A 73 6.88 4.71 18.12
N ILE A 74 5.74 5.40 18.07
CA ILE A 74 5.68 6.81 17.70
C ILE A 74 5.63 7.64 18.99
N LYS A 75 6.56 8.59 19.12
CA LYS A 75 6.70 9.50 20.26
C LYS A 75 6.58 10.95 19.79
N HIS A 76 5.56 11.64 20.28
CA HIS A 76 5.47 13.10 20.17
C HIS A 76 6.43 13.75 21.18
N VAL A 77 7.17 14.77 20.74
CA VAL A 77 8.05 15.57 21.59
C VAL A 77 7.59 17.02 21.49
N SER A 78 6.97 17.54 22.55
CA SER A 78 6.67 18.96 22.67
C SER A 78 7.95 19.72 23.00
N ALA A 79 8.18 20.83 22.31
CA ALA A 79 9.26 21.79 22.62
C ALA A 79 9.02 22.49 23.97
#